data_AF-A0A6A3CJT0-F1
#
_entry.id   AF-A0A6A3CJT0-F1
#
_cell.length_a   1.000
_cell.length_b   1.000
_cell.length_c   1.000
_cell.angle_alpha   90.00
_cell.angle_beta   90.00
_cell.angle_gamma   90.00
#
_symmetry.space_group_name_H-M   'P 1'
#
loop_
_entity.id
_entity.type
_entity.pdbx_description
1 polymer ?
#
loop_
_entity_poly.entity_id
_entity_poly.type
_entity_poly.pdbx_seq_one_letter_code
_entity_poly.pdbx_strand_id
1 'polypeptide(L)'
;MSKSITMGWDSFKRRLDPLMAGSKYDSDFLKDFYIPTYILNDETKSSDDPDPPKFPVLVFINSKSGGQLGGDLLQTYKTVLNEYQVFDVGKESPDKTLRRVYIRLEKLKKENDKFAANINERLRIIVAGGDGTAGWLLGVVCDLKLPHPPPIATVPLGTGNNLPFSFGWGKKNPGTDRNSVLSFLEQVKGAKEMEIDK
;
A
#
# COMPACT_ATOMS: atom_id res chain seq x y z
N MET A 1 -10.05 -5.79 19.25
CA MET A 1 -9.33 -5.54 17.99
C MET A 1 -10.07 -4.44 17.26
N SER A 2 -9.43 -3.27 17.25
CA SER A 2 -9.81 -2.07 16.49
C SER A 2 -9.41 -2.27 15.03
N LYS A 3 -10.20 -1.78 14.07
CA LYS A 3 -9.83 -1.79 12.65
C LYS A 3 -9.11 -0.46 12.38
N SER A 4 -7.92 -0.50 11.78
CA SER A 4 -7.20 0.72 11.40
C SER A 4 -7.27 0.95 9.89
N ILE A 5 -7.83 2.07 9.46
CA ILE A 5 -7.82 2.54 8.07
C ILE A 5 -7.22 3.94 8.06
N THR A 6 -6.39 4.27 7.06
CA THR A 6 -5.78 5.60 6.99
C THR A 6 -6.73 6.60 6.34
N MET A 7 -6.82 7.82 6.87
CA MET A 7 -7.61 8.89 6.26
C MET A 7 -6.80 9.62 5.18
N GLY A 8 -7.37 9.83 3.99
CA GLY A 8 -6.77 10.65 2.93
C GLY A 8 -6.78 12.15 3.26
N TRP A 9 -5.79 12.88 2.72
CA TRP A 9 -5.42 14.26 3.08
C TRP A 9 -6.39 15.35 2.54
N ASP A 10 -7.50 14.97 1.91
CA ASP A 10 -8.32 15.88 1.09
C ASP A 10 -9.14 16.93 1.87
N SER A 11 -9.20 16.87 3.20
CA SER A 11 -10.01 17.82 3.99
C SER A 11 -9.37 19.21 4.20
N PHE A 12 -8.12 19.43 3.78
CA PHE A 12 -7.37 20.64 4.20
C PHE A 12 -6.82 21.57 3.10
N LYS A 13 -6.99 21.30 1.81
CA LYS A 13 -6.38 22.15 0.74
C LYS A 13 -7.39 22.96 -0.08
N ARG A 14 -7.95 24.01 0.53
CA ARG A 14 -8.30 25.24 -0.22
C ARG A 14 -7.15 26.24 -0.08
N ARG A 15 -6.09 26.04 -0.87
CA ARG A 15 -5.06 27.01 -1.33
C ARG A 15 -3.74 26.28 -1.56
N LEU A 16 -3.43 25.99 -2.82
CA LEU A 16 -2.16 26.29 -3.49
C LEU A 16 -2.25 25.76 -4.93
N ASP A 17 -2.46 26.65 -5.90
CA ASP A 17 -2.18 26.42 -7.34
C ASP A 17 -0.79 27.05 -7.68
N PRO A 18 -0.25 26.99 -8.92
CA PRO A 18 0.61 25.90 -9.39
C PRO A 18 1.91 26.43 -10.05
N LEU A 19 3.09 26.02 -9.59
CA LEU A 19 4.33 26.24 -10.33
C LEU A 19 5.33 25.10 -10.09
N MET A 20 6.04 24.71 -11.16
CA MET A 20 7.18 23.78 -11.25
C MET A 20 6.85 22.30 -11.55
N ALA A 21 6.69 22.01 -12.84
CA ALA A 21 6.71 20.65 -13.38
C ALA A 21 8.16 20.27 -13.78
N GLY A 22 8.86 19.58 -12.88
CA GLY A 22 10.17 18.95 -13.06
C GLY A 22 10.44 18.04 -11.86
N SER A 23 10.69 16.74 -12.11
CA SER A 23 10.58 15.57 -11.21
C SER A 23 10.38 15.84 -9.71
N LYS A 24 9.11 15.90 -9.27
CA LYS A 24 8.71 16.10 -7.87
C LYS A 24 9.25 15.02 -6.90
N TYR A 25 9.75 13.89 -7.40
CA TYR A 25 10.14 12.74 -6.60
C TYR A 25 11.54 12.25 -6.98
N ASP A 26 12.49 12.38 -6.06
CA ASP A 26 13.84 11.80 -6.19
C ASP A 26 13.80 10.30 -5.83
N SER A 27 14.82 9.55 -6.26
CA SER A 27 15.12 8.18 -5.82
C SER A 27 15.01 7.98 -4.31
N ASP A 28 15.39 8.97 -3.51
CA ASP A 28 15.29 8.95 -2.05
C ASP A 28 13.84 8.93 -1.54
N PHE A 29 12.88 9.49 -2.28
CA PHE A 29 11.46 9.39 -1.92
C PHE A 29 10.96 7.95 -2.00
N LEU A 30 11.38 7.19 -3.01
CA LEU A 30 10.90 5.82 -3.23
C LEU A 30 11.48 4.82 -2.23
N LYS A 31 12.68 5.07 -1.70
CA LYS A 31 13.29 4.26 -0.65
C LYS A 31 12.43 4.17 0.60
N ASP A 32 11.66 5.22 0.91
CA ASP A 32 10.74 5.21 2.06
C ASP A 32 9.68 4.09 1.96
N PHE A 33 9.33 3.64 0.76
CA PHE A 33 8.25 2.67 0.51
C PHE A 33 8.72 1.28 0.12
N TYR A 34 10.02 1.11 -0.13
CA TYR A 34 10.58 -0.09 -0.74
C TYR A 34 10.80 -1.21 0.29
N ILE A 35 10.18 -2.38 0.08
CA ILE A 35 10.45 -3.58 0.87
C ILE A 35 11.51 -4.41 0.12
N PRO A 36 12.64 -4.73 0.78
CA PRO A 36 13.67 -5.60 0.21
C PRO A 36 13.14 -6.94 -0.29
N THR A 37 13.63 -7.38 -1.46
CA THR A 37 13.16 -8.62 -2.10
C THR A 37 13.30 -9.86 -1.22
N TYR A 38 14.34 -9.96 -0.38
CA TYR A 38 14.55 -11.13 0.50
C TYR A 38 13.50 -11.31 1.60
N ILE A 39 12.69 -10.28 1.84
CA ILE A 39 11.55 -10.30 2.75
C ILE A 39 10.30 -10.85 2.03
N LEU A 40 10.21 -10.65 0.72
CA LEU A 40 9.04 -11.02 -0.09
C LEU A 40 9.25 -12.30 -0.92
N ASN A 41 10.51 -12.68 -1.16
CA ASN A 41 10.94 -13.85 -1.92
C ASN A 41 12.14 -14.52 -1.21
N ASP A 42 11.98 -15.81 -0.89
CA ASP A 42 12.96 -16.64 -0.18
C ASP A 42 14.22 -16.97 -1.00
N GLU A 43 14.22 -16.70 -2.31
CA GLU A 43 15.36 -16.95 -3.21
C GLU A 43 16.54 -16.01 -2.99
N THR A 44 16.29 -14.84 -2.38
CA THR A 44 17.31 -13.82 -2.09
C THR A 44 17.61 -13.77 -0.60
N LYS A 45 18.83 -13.39 -0.22
CA LYS A 45 19.33 -13.59 1.16
C LYS A 45 19.57 -12.31 1.96
N SER A 46 19.73 -11.14 1.33
CA SER A 46 19.99 -9.87 2.02
C SER A 46 19.79 -8.66 1.12
N SER A 47 19.78 -7.46 1.69
CA SER A 47 19.97 -6.19 0.97
C SER A 47 21.16 -5.42 1.51
N ASP A 48 21.80 -4.62 0.65
CA ASP A 48 22.95 -3.78 1.02
C ASP A 48 22.53 -2.36 1.47
N ASP A 49 21.23 -2.07 1.54
CA ASP A 49 20.74 -0.75 1.96
C ASP A 49 21.15 -0.44 3.40
N PRO A 50 21.56 0.82 3.68
CA PRO A 50 21.99 1.22 5.02
C PRO A 50 20.82 1.43 5.98
N ASP A 51 19.66 1.88 5.48
CA ASP A 51 18.52 2.32 6.29
C ASP A 51 17.24 1.52 5.98
N PRO A 52 16.39 1.26 6.99
CA PRO A 52 15.08 0.65 6.76
C PRO A 52 14.09 1.62 6.09
N PRO A 53 13.12 1.12 5.29
CA PRO A 53 12.06 1.94 4.73
C PRO A 53 11.19 2.54 5.84
N LYS A 54 10.88 3.83 5.76
CA LYS A 54 10.08 4.52 6.79
C LYS A 54 8.58 4.23 6.71
N PHE A 55 8.09 3.92 5.52
CA PHE A 55 6.68 3.70 5.19
C PHE A 55 6.53 2.54 4.19
N PRO A 56 7.00 1.32 4.52
CA PRO A 56 6.95 0.18 3.60
C PRO A 56 5.51 -0.12 3.18
N VAL A 57 5.31 -0.40 1.88
CA VAL A 57 3.96 -0.65 1.32
C VAL A 57 3.85 -2.00 0.63
N LEU A 58 2.75 -2.71 0.90
CA LEU A 58 2.25 -3.75 0.00
C LEU A 58 1.09 -3.18 -0.83
N VAL A 59 1.04 -3.50 -2.10
CA VAL A 59 0.02 -3.00 -3.02
C VAL A 59 -0.79 -4.18 -3.56
N PHE A 60 -2.10 -4.18 -3.35
CA PHE A 60 -3.03 -5.19 -3.85
C PHE A 60 -3.95 -4.55 -4.88
N ILE A 61 -3.97 -5.06 -6.10
CA ILE A 61 -4.69 -4.44 -7.21
C ILE A 61 -5.59 -5.48 -7.86
N ASN A 62 -6.85 -5.14 -8.08
CA ASN A 62 -7.71 -5.90 -8.97
C ASN A 62 -7.54 -5.39 -10.40
N SER A 63 -6.75 -6.11 -11.19
CA SER A 63 -6.42 -5.72 -12.57
C SER A 63 -7.63 -5.58 -13.50
N LYS A 64 -8.77 -6.21 -13.15
CA LYS A 64 -10.01 -6.14 -13.92
C LYS A 64 -10.94 -4.98 -13.52
N SER A 65 -10.64 -4.27 -12.43
CA SER A 65 -11.47 -3.14 -11.96
C SER A 65 -11.30 -1.89 -12.83
N GLY A 66 -12.35 -1.06 -12.88
CA GLY A 66 -12.30 0.27 -13.46
C GLY A 66 -12.20 0.35 -14.97
N GLY A 67 -12.59 -0.69 -15.70
CA GLY A 67 -12.49 -0.67 -17.16
C GLY A 67 -11.04 -0.63 -17.64
N GLN A 68 -10.22 -1.57 -17.15
CA GLN A 68 -8.76 -1.70 -17.38
C GLN A 68 -7.83 -0.76 -16.60
N LEU A 69 -8.35 0.25 -15.89
CA LEU A 69 -7.53 1.11 -15.04
C LEU A 69 -6.72 0.33 -13.97
N GLY A 70 -7.27 -0.78 -13.47
CA GLY A 70 -6.55 -1.67 -12.56
C GLY A 70 -5.33 -2.34 -13.21
N GLY A 71 -5.42 -2.71 -14.49
CA GLY A 71 -4.32 -3.29 -15.24
C GLY A 71 -3.18 -2.29 -15.45
N ASP A 72 -3.52 -1.05 -15.82
CA ASP A 72 -2.55 0.03 -15.99
C ASP A 72 -1.85 0.36 -14.67
N LEU A 73 -2.61 0.52 -13.58
CA LEU A 73 -2.04 0.74 -12.24
C LEU A 73 -1.11 -0.38 -11.81
N LEU A 74 -1.47 -1.63 -12.08
CA LEU A 74 -0.61 -2.78 -11.76
C LEU A 74 0.76 -2.64 -12.43
N GLN A 75 0.79 -2.30 -13.72
CA GLN A 75 2.05 -2.06 -14.42
C GLN A 75 2.80 -0.86 -13.85
N THR A 76 2.13 0.27 -13.66
CA THR A 76 2.78 1.48 -13.14
C THR A 76 3.40 1.25 -11.77
N TYR A 77 2.68 0.64 -10.82
CA TYR A 77 3.23 0.34 -9.50
C TYR A 77 4.46 -0.57 -9.58
N LYS A 78 4.47 -1.59 -10.46
CA LYS A 78 5.64 -2.44 -10.67
C LYS A 78 6.86 -1.72 -11.24
N THR A 79 6.68 -0.59 -11.94
CA THR A 79 7.79 0.26 -12.41
C THR A 79 8.25 1.30 -11.37
N VAL A 80 7.46 1.54 -10.34
CA VAL A 80 7.73 2.55 -9.29
C VAL A 80 8.31 1.90 -8.04
N LEU A 81 7.89 0.67 -7.74
CA LEU A 81 8.18 -0.06 -6.52
C LEU A 81 8.90 -1.38 -6.81
N ASN A 82 9.28 -2.11 -5.76
CA ASN A 82 9.66 -3.52 -5.91
C ASN A 82 8.50 -4.30 -6.54
N GLU A 83 8.70 -4.98 -7.67
CA GLU A 83 7.61 -5.72 -8.31
C GLU A 83 7.04 -6.85 -7.42
N TYR A 84 7.85 -7.37 -6.49
CA TYR A 84 7.44 -8.39 -5.52
C TYR A 84 6.53 -7.85 -4.42
N GLN A 85 6.38 -6.51 -4.29
CA GLN A 85 5.48 -5.89 -3.32
C GLN A 85 4.14 -5.46 -3.93
N VAL A 86 3.90 -5.80 -5.21
CA VAL A 86 2.71 -5.45 -5.98
C VAL A 86 1.99 -6.72 -6.47
N PHE A 87 0.81 -6.97 -5.92
CA PHE A 87 0.03 -8.19 -6.13
C PHE A 87 -1.24 -7.94 -6.93
N ASP A 88 -1.53 -8.81 -7.89
CA ASP A 88 -2.83 -8.88 -8.55
C ASP A 88 -3.75 -9.82 -7.76
N VAL A 89 -4.81 -9.29 -7.15
CA VAL A 89 -5.75 -10.07 -6.33
C VAL A 89 -6.55 -11.10 -7.14
N GLY A 90 -6.59 -10.95 -8.47
CA GLY A 90 -7.17 -11.94 -9.37
C GLY A 90 -6.25 -13.13 -9.64
N LYS A 91 -4.96 -13.04 -9.29
CA LYS A 91 -3.95 -14.09 -9.47
C LYS A 91 -3.58 -14.78 -8.17
N GLU A 92 -3.43 -14.00 -7.10
CA GLU A 92 -3.12 -14.52 -5.77
C GLU A 92 -4.06 -13.87 -4.74
N SER A 93 -4.64 -14.67 -3.85
CA SER A 93 -5.57 -14.16 -2.85
C SER A 93 -4.81 -13.42 -1.72
N PRO A 94 -5.34 -12.29 -1.21
CA PRO A 94 -4.65 -11.53 -0.19
C PRO A 94 -4.34 -12.31 1.09
N ASP A 95 -5.16 -13.30 1.45
CA ASP A 95 -4.94 -14.13 2.64
C ASP A 95 -3.65 -14.96 2.52
N LYS A 96 -3.41 -15.56 1.35
CA LYS A 96 -2.20 -16.35 1.09
C LYS A 96 -0.96 -15.47 1.10
N THR A 97 -1.04 -14.33 0.41
CA THR A 97 0.06 -13.37 0.33
C THR A 97 0.42 -12.81 1.70
N LEU A 98 -0.56 -12.30 2.45
CA LEU A 98 -0.31 -11.70 3.76
C LEU A 98 0.21 -12.74 4.76
N ARG A 99 -0.35 -13.96 4.79
CA ARG A 99 0.18 -15.04 5.64
C ARG A 99 1.64 -15.34 5.32
N ARG A 100 2.01 -15.47 4.04
CA ARG A 100 3.39 -15.69 3.63
C ARG A 100 4.30 -14.57 4.14
N VAL A 101 3.93 -13.32 3.88
CA VAL A 101 4.73 -12.14 4.28
C VAL A 101 4.89 -12.07 5.80
N TYR A 102 3.81 -12.20 6.58
CA TYR A 102 3.90 -12.12 8.03
C TYR A 102 4.66 -13.29 8.66
N ILE A 103 4.49 -14.52 8.16
CA ILE A 103 5.31 -15.67 8.60
C ILE A 103 6.78 -15.42 8.33
N ARG A 104 7.11 -14.86 7.16
CA ARG A 104 8.48 -14.53 6.78
C ARG A 104 9.07 -13.42 7.66
N LEU A 105 8.32 -12.35 7.91
CA LEU A 105 8.72 -11.28 8.82
C LEU A 105 8.98 -11.80 10.24
N GLU A 106 8.09 -12.64 10.78
CA GLU A 106 8.27 -13.22 12.12
C GLU A 106 9.49 -14.16 12.19
N LYS A 107 9.76 -14.92 11.13
CA LYS A 107 10.99 -15.72 11.03
C LYS A 107 12.24 -14.83 11.04
N LEU A 108 12.27 -13.82 10.17
CA LEU A 108 13.42 -12.90 10.05
C LEU A 108 13.66 -12.11 11.34
N LYS A 109 12.60 -11.71 12.05
CA LYS A 109 12.72 -11.08 13.38
C LYS A 109 13.42 -11.98 14.39
N LYS A 110 13.11 -13.29 14.40
CA LYS A 110 13.78 -14.28 15.27
C LYS A 110 15.25 -14.49 14.90
N GLU A 111 15.58 -14.26 13.63
CA GLU A 111 16.94 -14.33 13.08
C GLU A 111 17.71 -13.01 13.25
N ASN A 112 17.17 -12.02 13.97
CA ASN A 112 17.73 -10.68 14.14
C ASN A 112 18.00 -9.94 12.83
N ASP A 113 17.13 -10.13 11.83
CA ASP A 113 17.19 -9.36 10.60
C ASP A 113 17.08 -7.85 10.87
N LYS A 114 17.92 -7.08 10.17
CA LYS A 114 18.06 -5.64 10.37
C LYS A 114 16.77 -4.83 10.13
N PHE A 115 15.87 -5.30 9.25
CA PHE A 115 14.73 -4.52 8.77
C PHE A 115 13.37 -5.12 9.13
N ALA A 116 13.29 -6.43 9.41
CA ALA A 116 12.03 -7.13 9.59
C ALA A 116 11.14 -6.55 10.70
N ALA A 117 11.72 -6.17 11.85
CA ALA A 117 10.95 -5.57 12.93
C ALA A 117 10.35 -4.22 12.51
N ASN A 118 11.16 -3.34 11.92
CA ASN A 118 10.74 -2.03 11.44
C ASN A 118 9.65 -2.14 10.36
N ILE A 119 9.83 -3.05 9.40
CA ILE A 119 8.85 -3.28 8.33
C ILE A 119 7.55 -3.82 8.90
N ASN A 120 7.59 -4.78 9.82
CA ASN A 120 6.40 -5.33 10.45
C ASN A 120 5.59 -4.28 11.22
N GLU A 121 6.26 -3.35 11.90
CA GLU A 121 5.62 -2.28 12.68
C GLU A 121 5.07 -1.13 11.83
N ARG A 122 5.70 -0.85 10.68
CA ARG A 122 5.39 0.34 9.86
C ARG A 122 4.66 0.03 8.56
N LEU A 123 4.36 -1.25 8.31
CA LEU A 123 3.74 -1.71 7.08
C LEU A 123 2.41 -1.00 6.83
N ARG A 124 2.24 -0.49 5.61
CA ARG A 124 0.96 0.01 5.10
C ARG A 124 0.50 -0.85 3.95
N ILE A 125 -0.80 -0.96 3.75
CA ILE A 125 -1.37 -1.66 2.61
C ILE A 125 -2.10 -0.67 1.71
N ILE A 126 -1.86 -0.72 0.41
CA ILE A 126 -2.67 -0.04 -0.60
C ILE A 126 -3.53 -1.08 -1.28
N VAL A 127 -4.82 -0.79 -1.46
CA VAL A 127 -5.74 -1.63 -2.24
C VAL A 127 -6.43 -0.84 -3.34
N ALA A 128 -6.27 -1.27 -4.59
CA ALA A 128 -6.90 -0.65 -5.74
C ALA A 128 -7.98 -1.56 -6.33
N GLY A 129 -9.23 -1.08 -6.33
CA GLY A 129 -10.39 -1.85 -6.78
C GLY A 129 -11.70 -1.13 -6.46
N GLY A 130 -12.82 -1.83 -6.65
CA GLY A 130 -14.12 -1.39 -6.12
C GLY A 130 -14.30 -1.74 -4.63
N ASP A 131 -15.44 -1.35 -4.06
CA ASP A 131 -15.76 -1.59 -2.64
C ASP A 131 -15.66 -3.08 -2.25
N GLY A 132 -16.01 -4.00 -3.15
CA GLY A 132 -15.88 -5.44 -2.91
C GLY A 132 -14.43 -5.92 -2.76
N THR A 133 -13.50 -5.37 -3.54
CA THR A 133 -12.06 -5.69 -3.43
C THR A 133 -11.47 -5.12 -2.13
N ALA A 134 -11.80 -3.87 -1.81
CA ALA A 134 -11.34 -3.24 -0.57
C ALA A 134 -11.92 -3.95 0.67
N GLY A 135 -13.22 -4.26 0.65
CA GLY A 135 -13.90 -5.00 1.73
C GLY A 135 -13.34 -6.41 1.92
N TRP A 136 -13.01 -7.12 0.83
CA TRP A 136 -12.37 -8.44 0.92
C TRP A 136 -11.01 -8.37 1.63
N LEU A 137 -10.13 -7.44 1.23
CA LEU A 137 -8.83 -7.26 1.88
C LEU A 137 -8.98 -6.87 3.36
N LEU A 138 -9.90 -5.96 3.67
CA LEU A 138 -10.20 -5.57 5.05
C LEU A 138 -10.63 -6.76 5.91
N GLY A 139 -11.51 -7.62 5.37
CA GLY A 139 -11.93 -8.86 6.02
C GLY A 139 -10.75 -9.79 6.30
N VAL A 140 -9.89 -10.00 5.30
CA VAL A 140 -8.66 -10.81 5.46
C VAL A 140 -7.76 -10.26 6.58
N VAL A 141 -7.48 -8.96 6.59
CA VAL A 141 -6.63 -8.35 7.64
C VAL A 141 -7.25 -8.53 9.03
N CYS A 142 -8.59 -8.42 9.15
CA CYS A 142 -9.29 -8.70 10.40
C CYS A 142 -9.13 -10.16 10.84
N ASP A 143 -9.26 -11.10 9.91
CA ASP A 143 -9.21 -12.55 10.18
C ASP A 143 -7.82 -13.04 10.56
N LEU A 144 -6.76 -12.34 10.14
CA LEU A 144 -5.39 -12.66 10.52
C LEU A 144 -5.10 -12.38 12.00
N LYS A 145 -5.94 -11.61 12.70
CA LYS A 145 -5.81 -11.30 14.14
C LYS A 145 -4.40 -10.82 14.52
N LEU A 146 -3.80 -10.01 13.65
CA LEU A 146 -2.46 -9.45 13.86
C LEU A 146 -2.45 -8.57 15.13
N PRO A 147 -1.38 -8.61 15.95
CA PRO A 147 -1.26 -7.75 17.12
C PRO A 147 -1.36 -6.26 16.77
N HIS A 148 -0.75 -5.89 15.64
CA HIS A 148 -0.77 -4.55 15.04
C HIS A 148 -1.20 -4.69 13.58
N PRO A 149 -2.50 -4.62 13.27
CA PRO A 149 -2.98 -4.70 11.89
C PRO A 149 -2.52 -3.46 11.11
N PRO A 150 -1.99 -3.63 9.88
CA PRO A 150 -1.45 -2.53 9.12
C PRO A 150 -2.58 -1.61 8.64
N PRO A 151 -2.38 -0.28 8.64
CA PRO A 151 -3.33 0.64 8.04
C PRO A 151 -3.51 0.37 6.54
N ILE A 152 -4.75 0.48 6.07
CA ILE A 152 -5.12 0.27 4.67
C ILE A 152 -5.51 1.59 4.01
N ALA A 153 -4.94 1.89 2.84
CA ALA A 153 -5.31 2.98 1.96
C ALA A 153 -6.01 2.42 0.72
N THR A 154 -7.10 3.03 0.29
CA THR A 154 -7.94 2.51 -0.80
C THR A 154 -7.88 3.42 -2.03
N VAL A 155 -7.54 2.87 -3.19
CA VAL A 155 -7.60 3.55 -4.49
C VAL A 155 -8.93 3.19 -5.19
N PRO A 156 -9.83 4.17 -5.40
CA PRO A 156 -11.14 3.92 -6.02
C PRO A 156 -11.02 3.58 -7.51
N LEU A 157 -11.36 2.34 -7.88
CA LEU A 157 -11.47 1.89 -9.28
C LEU A 157 -12.89 1.45 -9.67
N GLY A 158 -13.91 1.73 -8.85
CA GLY A 158 -15.31 1.37 -9.13
C GLY A 158 -16.19 2.57 -9.47
N THR A 159 -17.48 2.32 -9.67
CA THR A 159 -18.52 3.35 -9.72
C THR A 159 -19.13 3.64 -8.34
N GLY A 160 -19.06 2.67 -7.41
CA GLY A 160 -19.61 2.76 -6.06
C GLY A 160 -18.76 3.56 -5.07
N ASN A 161 -17.44 3.41 -5.10
CA ASN A 161 -16.40 4.13 -4.32
C ASN A 161 -16.82 4.70 -2.95
N ASN A 162 -17.61 3.95 -2.18
CA ASN A 162 -18.10 4.43 -0.89
C ASN A 162 -17.01 4.31 0.16
N LEU A 163 -16.21 3.24 0.13
CA LEU A 163 -15.13 3.04 1.09
C LEU A 163 -14.03 4.11 0.95
N PRO A 164 -13.45 4.34 -0.25
CA PRO A 164 -12.42 5.36 -0.41
C PRO A 164 -12.90 6.76 -0.02
N PHE A 165 -14.14 7.11 -0.37
CA PHE A 165 -14.73 8.38 0.03
C PHE A 165 -14.91 8.49 1.55
N SER A 166 -15.43 7.45 2.20
CA SER A 166 -15.66 7.44 3.65
C SER A 166 -14.37 7.59 4.45
N PHE A 167 -13.24 7.18 3.88
CA PHE A 167 -11.93 7.32 4.48
C PHE A 167 -11.10 8.46 3.88
N GLY A 168 -11.72 9.41 3.19
CA GLY A 168 -11.04 10.65 2.74
C GLY A 168 -10.08 10.49 1.56
N TRP A 169 -10.08 9.36 0.85
CA TRP A 169 -9.26 9.11 -0.35
C TRP A 169 -9.92 9.59 -1.66
N GLY A 170 -11.07 10.26 -1.55
CA GLY A 170 -11.81 10.78 -2.70
C GLY A 170 -12.70 9.74 -3.40
N LYS A 171 -13.54 10.22 -4.32
CA LYS A 171 -14.50 9.40 -5.09
C LYS A 171 -13.99 8.95 -6.45
N LYS A 172 -12.89 9.50 -6.94
CA LYS A 172 -12.38 9.29 -8.30
C LYS A 172 -10.96 8.74 -8.25
N ASN A 173 -10.64 7.87 -9.21
CA ASN A 173 -9.29 7.40 -9.40
C ASN A 173 -8.33 8.61 -9.58
N PRO A 174 -7.23 8.72 -8.81
CA PRO A 174 -6.25 9.80 -8.97
C PRO A 174 -5.48 9.74 -10.30
N GLY A 175 -5.66 8.71 -11.12
CA GLY A 175 -4.95 8.47 -12.38
C GLY A 175 -4.07 7.22 -12.31
N THR A 176 -3.66 6.69 -13.46
CA THR A 176 -2.90 5.43 -13.56
C THR A 176 -1.45 5.65 -13.96
N ASP A 177 -1.06 6.88 -14.33
CA ASP A 177 0.30 7.21 -14.71
C ASP A 177 1.24 7.32 -13.50
N ARG A 178 2.54 7.41 -13.79
CA ARG A 178 3.60 7.44 -12.78
C ARG A 178 3.42 8.60 -11.79
N ASN A 179 3.04 9.79 -12.24
CA ASN A 179 2.91 10.95 -11.36
C ASN A 179 1.73 10.80 -10.41
N SER A 180 0.61 10.25 -10.90
CA SER A 180 -0.54 9.91 -10.05
C SER A 180 -0.18 8.89 -8.98
N VAL A 181 0.56 7.83 -9.33
CA VAL A 181 1.04 6.83 -8.36
C VAL A 181 1.96 7.46 -7.32
N LEU A 182 2.94 8.27 -7.72
CA LEU A 182 3.84 8.95 -6.79
C LEU A 182 3.09 9.93 -5.88
N SER A 183 2.12 10.65 -6.43
CA SER A 183 1.25 11.54 -5.64
C SER A 183 0.38 10.79 -4.65
N PHE A 184 -0.05 9.57 -4.98
CA PHE A 184 -0.80 8.74 -4.05
C PHE A 184 0.10 8.19 -2.94
N LEU A 185 1.32 7.74 -3.26
CA LEU A 185 2.32 7.32 -2.25
C LEU A 185 2.64 8.44 -1.26
N GLU A 186 2.74 9.68 -1.72
CA GLU A 186 2.95 10.82 -0.82
C GLU A 186 1.76 11.05 0.13
N GLN A 187 0.53 10.88 -0.35
CA GLN A 187 -0.64 10.91 0.52
C GLN A 187 -0.62 9.76 1.53
N VAL A 188 -0.27 8.54 1.09
CA VAL A 188 -0.12 7.36 1.97
C VAL A 188 0.93 7.60 3.04
N LYS A 189 2.04 8.28 2.74
CA LYS A 189 3.04 8.69 3.72
C LYS A 189 2.50 9.69 4.75
N GLY A 190 1.73 10.68 4.31
CA GLY A 190 1.16 11.72 5.17
C GLY A 190 -0.12 11.34 5.93
N ALA A 191 -0.74 10.22 5.56
CA ALA A 191 -2.03 9.81 6.12
C ALA A 191 -1.89 9.33 7.58
N LYS A 192 -2.85 9.77 8.41
CA LYS A 192 -2.96 9.38 9.82
C LYS A 192 -3.86 8.15 9.96
N GLU A 193 -3.43 7.22 10.81
CA GLU A 193 -4.22 6.06 11.19
C GLU A 193 -5.50 6.51 11.90
N MET A 194 -6.63 5.90 11.54
CA MET A 194 -7.88 6.06 12.25
C MET A 194 -8.30 4.72 12.82
N GLU A 195 -8.66 4.72 14.10
CA GLU A 195 -9.42 3.62 14.69
C GLU A 195 -10.86 3.71 14.19
N ILE A 196 -11.37 2.61 13.64
CA ILE A 196 -12.79 2.47 13.33
C ILE A 196 -13.46 1.92 14.58
N ASP A 197 -14.29 2.75 15.20
CA ASP A 197 -15.16 2.34 16.31
C ASP A 197 -16.12 1.24 15.86
N LYS A 198 -16.37 0.30 16.78
CA LYS A 198 -17.18 -0.91 16.57
C LYS A 198 -18.67 -0.62 16.53
#